data_AF-A0A662VXU7-F1
#
_entry.id   AF-A0A662VXU7-F1
#
_cell.length_a   1.000
_cell.length_b   1.000
_cell.length_c   1.000
_cell.angle_alpha   90.00
_cell.angle_beta   90.00
_cell.angle_gamma   90.00
#
_symmetry.space_group_name_H-M   'P 1'
#
loop_
_entity.id
_entity.type
_entity.pdbx_description
1 polymer ?
#
loop_
_entity_poly.entity_id
_entity_poly.type
_entity_poly.pdbx_seq_one_letter_code
_entity_poly.pdbx_strand_id
1 'polypeptide(L)'
;MIKYGGCMPEKMRVILCGYDPMLVRGYVKTGEEALWFYLPEELANDYNTKAGDVVKGTLEKVYEGKNGTMTAEPNEKFEWKISQFNRMAVVVPGDVITKYELTAWHFLELTVEAINDQEVYPGETKARKMWPEDRLKLHFTLDYVPPA
;
A
#
# COMPACT_ATOMS: atom_id res chain seq x y z
N MET A 1 33.55 0.62 14.73
CA MET A 1 32.20 0.59 15.32
C MET A 1 31.20 0.97 14.24
N ILE A 2 30.50 -0.02 13.68
CA ILE A 2 29.45 0.22 12.67
C ILE A 2 28.16 0.45 13.46
N LYS A 3 27.62 1.67 13.42
CA LYS A 3 26.29 1.95 13.99
C LYS A 3 25.26 1.26 13.11
N TYR A 4 24.74 0.11 13.54
CA TYR A 4 23.46 -0.40 13.04
C TYR A 4 22.35 0.46 13.67
N GLY A 5 22.12 1.66 13.13
CA GLY A 5 20.87 2.37 13.33
C GLY A 5 19.93 1.87 12.24
N GLY A 6 19.07 0.90 12.55
CA GLY A 6 18.08 0.43 11.58
C GLY A 6 17.11 1.55 11.22
N CYS A 7 16.67 1.60 9.95
CA CYS A 7 15.52 2.40 9.55
C CYS A 7 14.37 2.08 10.52
N MET A 8 13.75 3.10 11.10
CA MET A 8 12.67 2.95 12.06
C MET A 8 11.37 3.41 11.40
N PRO A 9 10.62 2.47 10.83
CA PRO A 9 9.70 2.75 9.74
C PRO A 9 8.29 3.15 10.23
N GLU A 10 7.44 3.60 9.31
CA GLU A 10 6.00 3.70 9.55
C GLU A 10 5.35 2.34 9.25
N LYS A 11 4.96 1.59 10.29
CA LYS A 11 4.18 0.37 10.12
C LYS A 11 2.69 0.72 9.99
N MET A 12 2.03 0.18 8.98
CA MET A 12 0.62 0.45 8.74
C MET A 12 -0.15 -0.76 8.21
N ARG A 13 -1.45 -0.76 8.48
CA ARG A 13 -2.42 -1.67 7.87
C ARG A 13 -3.50 -0.81 7.25
N VAL A 14 -3.66 -0.91 5.93
CA VAL A 14 -4.49 0.00 5.12
C VAL A 14 -5.44 -0.79 4.23
N ILE A 15 -6.63 -0.23 3.99
CA ILE A 15 -7.52 -0.69 2.92
C ILE A 15 -7.07 -0.12 1.58
N LEU A 16 -7.19 -0.91 0.52
CA LEU A 16 -7.04 -0.40 -0.84
C LEU A 16 -8.25 0.42 -1.26
N CYS A 17 -8.02 1.45 -2.04
CA CYS A 17 -9.01 2.21 -2.77
C CYS A 17 -8.76 2.03 -4.26
N GLY A 18 -9.79 2.25 -5.07
CA GLY A 18 -9.63 2.23 -6.52
C GLY A 18 -10.92 1.93 -7.26
N TYR A 19 -10.76 1.59 -8.54
CA TYR A 19 -11.87 1.26 -9.42
C TYR A 19 -12.42 -0.14 -9.14
N ASP A 20 -13.60 -0.42 -9.70
CA ASP A 20 -14.17 -1.76 -9.66
C ASP A 20 -13.32 -2.76 -10.49
N PRO A 21 -13.41 -4.07 -10.22
CA PRO A 21 -12.53 -5.06 -10.85
C PRO A 21 -12.67 -5.14 -12.38
N MET A 22 -13.82 -4.75 -12.96
CA MET A 22 -14.01 -4.73 -14.41
C MET A 22 -13.27 -3.59 -15.09
N LEU A 23 -13.01 -2.48 -14.39
CA LEU A 23 -12.13 -1.42 -14.89
C LEU A 23 -10.66 -1.73 -14.60
N VAL A 24 -10.35 -2.25 -13.40
CA VAL A 24 -8.98 -2.60 -13.00
C VAL A 24 -8.33 -3.57 -13.99
N ARG A 25 -9.06 -4.60 -14.45
CA ARG A 25 -8.55 -5.57 -15.45
C ARG A 25 -8.07 -4.92 -16.76
N GLY A 26 -8.60 -3.75 -17.11
CA GLY A 26 -8.18 -2.96 -18.27
C GLY A 26 -6.95 -2.11 -17.94
N TYR A 27 -6.99 -1.39 -16.81
CA TYR A 27 -5.93 -0.47 -16.41
C TYR A 27 -4.59 -1.13 -16.09
N VAL A 28 -4.61 -2.35 -15.55
CA VAL A 28 -3.37 -3.11 -15.34
C VAL A 28 -2.59 -3.36 -16.64
N LYS A 29 -3.24 -3.28 -17.81
CA LYS A 29 -2.59 -3.41 -19.13
C LYS A 29 -2.12 -2.09 -19.73
N THR A 30 -2.69 -0.97 -19.31
CA THR A 30 -2.38 0.36 -19.86
C THR A 30 -1.34 1.10 -19.02
N GLY A 31 -1.10 0.66 -17.79
CA GLY A 31 -0.21 1.35 -16.84
C GLY A 31 -0.88 2.53 -16.14
N GLU A 32 -2.20 2.66 -16.25
CA GLU A 32 -2.99 3.69 -15.56
C GLU A 32 -3.15 3.35 -14.07
N GLU A 33 -3.35 4.38 -13.24
CA GLU A 33 -3.53 4.22 -11.78
C GLU A 33 -4.84 3.50 -11.46
N ALA A 34 -4.77 2.21 -11.11
CA ALA A 34 -5.97 1.38 -10.92
C ALA A 34 -6.39 1.24 -9.45
N LEU A 35 -5.42 0.96 -8.57
CA LEU A 35 -5.60 0.82 -7.13
C LEU A 35 -4.53 1.62 -6.40
N TRP A 36 -4.87 2.11 -5.22
CA TRP A 36 -3.97 2.87 -4.36
C TRP A 36 -4.34 2.71 -2.88
N PHE A 37 -3.46 3.14 -1.98
CA PHE A 37 -3.80 3.39 -0.59
C PHE A 37 -3.34 4.78 -0.18
N TYR A 38 -3.98 5.35 0.84
CA TYR A 38 -3.56 6.65 1.38
C TYR A 38 -2.55 6.49 2.51
N LEU A 39 -1.42 7.19 2.41
CA LEU A 39 -0.53 7.46 3.54
C LEU A 39 -1.31 8.14 4.69
N PRO A 40 -0.85 8.01 5.95
CA PRO A 40 -1.27 8.91 7.02
C PRO A 40 -1.04 10.36 6.61
N GLU A 41 -1.97 11.26 6.91
CA GLU A 41 -1.86 12.68 6.55
C GLU A 41 -0.62 13.31 7.19
N GLU A 42 -0.32 12.94 8.43
CA GLU A 42 0.84 13.41 9.16
C GLU A 42 2.15 12.93 8.52
N LEU A 43 2.21 11.70 8.00
CA LEU A 43 3.39 11.23 7.24
C LEU A 43 3.58 12.05 5.96
N ALA A 44 2.50 12.23 5.22
CA ALA A 44 2.52 12.99 3.98
C ALA A 44 2.93 14.46 4.20
N ASN A 45 2.55 15.05 5.34
CA ASN A 45 2.92 16.41 5.75
C ASN A 45 4.36 16.50 6.25
N ASP A 46 4.80 15.60 7.13
CA ASP A 46 6.15 15.56 7.69
C ASP A 46 7.22 15.48 6.58
N TYR A 47 6.92 14.77 5.50
CA TYR A 47 7.82 14.56 4.36
C TYR A 47 7.47 15.41 3.13
N ASN A 48 6.47 16.30 3.25
CA ASN A 48 6.00 17.17 2.18
C ASN A 48 5.85 16.46 0.82
N THR A 49 5.21 15.29 0.87
CA THR A 49 4.99 14.40 -0.28
C THR A 49 4.34 15.11 -1.45
N LYS A 50 4.71 14.69 -2.66
CA LYS A 50 4.24 15.23 -3.95
C LYS A 50 3.92 14.12 -4.92
N ALA A 51 3.16 14.48 -5.94
CA ALA A 51 2.92 13.62 -7.09
C ALA A 51 4.24 13.09 -7.68
N GLY A 52 4.30 11.78 -7.91
CA GLY A 52 5.46 11.10 -8.48
C GLY A 52 6.59 10.74 -7.51
N ASP A 53 6.53 11.19 -6.25
CA ASP A 53 7.48 10.72 -5.21
C ASP A 53 7.41 9.20 -5.06
N VAL A 54 8.53 8.58 -4.69
CA VAL A 54 8.65 7.13 -4.53
C VAL A 54 8.58 6.77 -3.06
N VAL A 55 7.63 5.92 -2.67
CA VAL A 55 7.55 5.32 -1.34
C VAL A 55 8.24 3.97 -1.38
N LYS A 56 9.20 3.77 -0.49
CA LYS A 56 9.97 2.53 -0.37
C LYS A 56 9.65 1.83 0.95
N GLY A 57 9.54 0.51 0.93
CA GLY A 57 9.19 -0.23 2.12
C GLY A 57 9.12 -1.73 1.93
N THR A 58 8.41 -2.39 2.84
CA THR A 58 8.17 -3.83 2.83
C THR A 58 6.67 -4.10 2.83
N LEU A 59 6.17 -4.87 1.87
CA LEU A 59 4.83 -5.44 1.88
C LEU A 59 4.89 -6.72 2.72
N GLU A 60 4.27 -6.69 3.90
CA GLU A 60 4.35 -7.79 4.86
C GLU A 60 3.24 -8.79 4.60
N LYS A 61 1.98 -8.33 4.52
CA LYS A 61 0.80 -9.20 4.41
C LYS A 61 -0.28 -8.62 3.51
N VAL A 62 -1.07 -9.51 2.92
CA VAL A 62 -2.28 -9.22 2.15
C VAL A 62 -3.46 -9.91 2.81
N TYR A 63 -4.55 -9.18 2.97
CA TYR A 63 -5.81 -9.69 3.52
C TYR A 63 -6.94 -9.44 2.55
N GLU A 64 -7.83 -10.41 2.42
CA GLU A 64 -9.09 -10.28 1.68
C GLU A 64 -10.19 -9.72 2.59
N GLY A 65 -11.04 -8.85 2.05
CA GLY A 65 -12.10 -8.19 2.83
C GLY A 65 -13.37 -9.00 3.03
N LYS A 66 -13.58 -10.13 2.33
CA LYS A 66 -14.80 -10.94 2.40
C LYS A 66 -14.92 -11.66 3.75
N ASN A 67 -13.81 -12.19 4.27
CA ASN A 67 -13.76 -12.78 5.62
C ASN A 67 -12.69 -12.16 6.53
N GLY A 68 -11.85 -11.26 6.03
CA GLY A 68 -10.72 -10.70 6.78
C GLY A 68 -9.54 -11.66 6.87
N THR A 69 -9.48 -12.68 6.02
CA THR A 69 -8.43 -13.71 6.06
C THR A 69 -7.15 -13.20 5.42
N MET A 70 -6.00 -13.58 5.97
CA MET A 70 -4.72 -13.38 5.31
C MET A 70 -4.63 -14.32 4.09
N THR A 71 -4.40 -13.76 2.90
CA THR A 71 -4.25 -14.52 1.66
C THR A 71 -2.79 -14.67 1.23
N ALA A 72 -1.91 -13.76 1.66
CA ALA A 72 -0.47 -13.83 1.41
C ALA A 72 0.35 -13.16 2.51
N GLU A 73 1.58 -13.62 2.70
CA GLU A 73 2.59 -13.04 3.61
C GLU A 73 3.94 -12.90 2.86
N PRO A 74 4.04 -11.99 1.88
CA PRO A 74 5.16 -11.98 0.96
C PRO A 74 6.48 -11.49 1.57
N ASN A 75 6.46 -10.57 2.54
CA ASN A 75 7.66 -9.94 3.09
C ASN A 75 8.59 -9.36 2.01
N GLU A 76 8.01 -8.73 0.98
CA GLU A 76 8.72 -8.26 -0.20
C GLU A 76 9.01 -6.77 -0.12
N LYS A 77 10.21 -6.37 -0.55
CA LYS A 77 10.54 -4.95 -0.72
C LYS A 77 9.75 -4.35 -1.88
N PHE A 78 9.31 -3.11 -1.71
CA PHE A 78 8.61 -2.37 -2.75
C PHE A 78 9.17 -0.97 -2.92
N GLU A 79 9.01 -0.44 -4.14
CA GLU A 79 9.20 0.97 -4.49
C GLU A 79 8.02 1.41 -5.36
N TRP A 80 7.07 2.12 -4.77
CA TRP A 80 5.80 2.48 -5.40
C TRP A 80 5.62 3.99 -5.47
N LYS A 81 5.00 4.49 -6.54
CA LYS A 81 4.88 5.94 -6.77
C LYS A 81 3.64 6.52 -6.10
N ILE A 82 3.76 7.76 -5.65
CA ILE A 82 2.61 8.60 -5.32
C ILE A 82 1.91 9.03 -6.60
N SER A 83 0.59 8.97 -6.58
CA SER A 83 -0.33 9.33 -7.66
C SER A 83 -0.05 10.72 -8.21
N GLN A 84 -0.26 10.88 -9.52
CA GLN A 84 -0.18 12.18 -10.17
C GLN A 84 -1.29 13.14 -9.74
N PHE A 85 -2.38 12.62 -9.17
CA PHE A 85 -3.59 13.38 -8.83
C PHE A 85 -3.73 13.64 -7.33
N ASN A 86 -3.04 12.88 -6.48
CA ASN A 86 -3.17 13.00 -5.03
C ASN A 86 -1.85 12.70 -4.31
N ARG A 87 -1.33 13.70 -3.59
CA ARG A 87 -0.05 13.62 -2.86
C ARG A 87 0.02 12.55 -1.76
N MET A 88 -1.12 11.98 -1.35
CA MET A 88 -1.18 10.95 -0.32
C MET A 88 -1.42 9.55 -0.87
N ALA A 89 -1.84 9.42 -2.13
CA ALA A 89 -2.23 8.14 -2.71
C ALA A 89 -1.01 7.44 -3.28
N VAL A 90 -0.59 6.32 -2.69
CA VAL A 90 0.47 5.46 -3.24
C VAL A 90 -0.17 4.45 -4.18
N VAL A 91 0.22 4.49 -5.45
CA VAL A 91 -0.32 3.66 -6.52
C VAL A 91 0.27 2.26 -6.43
N VAL A 92 -0.60 1.26 -6.38
CA VAL A 92 -0.19 -0.16 -6.41
C VAL A 92 0.12 -0.54 -7.86
N PRO A 93 1.34 -1.03 -8.18
CA PRO A 93 1.69 -1.42 -9.53
C PRO A 93 0.83 -2.56 -10.08
N GLY A 94 0.55 -2.55 -11.39
CA GLY A 94 -0.34 -3.51 -12.03
C GLY A 94 0.13 -4.98 -11.94
N ASP A 95 1.44 -5.21 -11.90
CA ASP A 95 2.04 -6.52 -11.67
C ASP A 95 1.80 -7.02 -10.24
N VAL A 96 1.88 -6.13 -9.23
CA VAL A 96 1.50 -6.44 -7.84
C VAL A 96 0.01 -6.74 -7.73
N ILE A 97 -0.84 -5.94 -8.39
CA ILE A 97 -2.30 -6.17 -8.46
C ILE A 97 -2.59 -7.56 -9.03
N THR A 98 -1.92 -7.93 -10.12
CA THR A 98 -2.13 -9.22 -10.78
C THR A 98 -1.55 -10.37 -9.95
N LYS A 99 -0.36 -10.20 -9.36
CA LYS A 99 0.32 -11.21 -8.56
C LYS A 99 -0.47 -11.64 -7.32
N TYR A 100 -1.14 -10.69 -6.66
CA TYR A 100 -1.90 -10.92 -5.43
C TYR A 100 -3.42 -10.82 -5.61
N GLU A 101 -3.90 -10.78 -6.87
CA GLU A 101 -5.32 -10.72 -7.21
C GLU A 101 -6.06 -9.58 -6.47
N LEU A 102 -5.42 -8.41 -6.39
CA LEU A 102 -5.89 -7.30 -5.56
C LEU A 102 -7.13 -6.62 -6.14
N THR A 103 -7.97 -6.14 -5.23
CA THR A 103 -9.14 -5.29 -5.51
C THR A 103 -9.22 -4.18 -4.45
N ALA A 104 -10.11 -3.20 -4.64
CA ALA A 104 -10.40 -2.18 -3.62
C ALA A 104 -11.02 -2.75 -2.31
N TRP A 105 -11.22 -4.07 -2.23
CA TRP A 105 -11.70 -4.77 -1.04
C TRP A 105 -10.61 -5.59 -0.35
N HIS A 106 -9.34 -5.31 -0.64
CA HIS A 106 -8.21 -5.90 0.05
C HIS A 106 -7.59 -4.92 1.05
N PHE A 107 -6.92 -5.47 2.06
CA PHE A 107 -6.09 -4.73 2.98
C PHE A 107 -4.63 -5.17 2.83
N LEU A 108 -3.71 -4.23 3.00
CA LEU A 108 -2.27 -4.47 3.03
C LEU A 108 -1.73 -4.13 4.41
N GLU A 109 -0.92 -5.01 4.99
CA GLU A 109 -0.02 -4.66 6.08
C GLU A 109 1.37 -4.45 5.49
N LEU A 110 1.93 -3.27 5.75
CA LEU A 110 3.16 -2.84 5.13
C LEU A 110 3.91 -1.86 6.02
N THR A 111 5.20 -1.75 5.75
CA THR A 111 6.14 -0.96 6.54
C THR A 111 6.87 0.00 5.61
N VAL A 112 6.66 1.31 5.77
CA VAL A 112 7.30 2.36 4.96
C VAL A 112 8.62 2.76 5.60
N GLU A 113 9.70 2.62 4.85
CA GLU A 113 11.07 2.82 5.32
C GLU A 113 11.66 4.15 4.83
N ALA A 114 11.28 4.58 3.63
CA ALA A 114 11.76 5.83 3.04
C ALA A 114 10.74 6.44 2.08
N ILE A 115 10.83 7.76 1.91
CA ILE A 115 10.18 8.51 0.85
C ILE A 115 11.28 9.17 0.03
N ASN A 116 11.35 8.85 -1.26
CA ASN A 116 12.46 9.10 -2.17
C ASN A 116 13.77 8.55 -1.58
N ASP A 117 14.71 9.43 -1.23
CA ASP A 117 16.00 9.10 -0.63
C ASP A 117 16.07 9.50 0.86
N GLN A 118 14.94 9.88 1.46
CA GLN A 118 14.85 10.29 2.85
C GLN A 118 14.22 9.17 3.71
N GLU A 119 14.95 8.71 4.73
CA GLU A 119 14.44 7.74 5.70
C GLU A 119 13.26 8.30 6.50
N VAL A 120 12.26 7.44 6.71
CA VAL A 120 11.13 7.74 7.57
C VAL A 120 11.52 7.52 9.04
N TYR A 121 11.29 8.54 9.87
CA TYR A 121 11.54 8.62 11.32
C TYR A 121 12.80 7.90 11.82
N PRO A 122 14.01 8.39 11.47
CA PRO A 122 15.25 7.80 11.98
C PRO A 122 15.29 7.92 13.52
N GLY A 123 15.13 6.81 14.23
CA GLY A 123 15.09 6.80 15.70
C GLY A 123 13.78 6.33 16.33
N GLU A 124 12.69 6.23 15.58
CA GLU A 124 11.35 6.00 16.14
C GLU A 124 10.43 5.26 15.17
N THR A 125 9.91 4.09 15.56
CA THR A 125 8.86 3.41 14.76
C THR A 125 7.51 4.01 15.06
N LYS A 126 6.78 4.42 14.02
CA LYS A 126 5.41 4.96 14.14
C LYS A 126 4.38 4.04 13.50
N ALA A 127 3.16 4.06 14.02
CA ALA A 127 2.04 3.28 13.51
C ALA A 127 0.72 4.07 13.64
N ARG A 128 0.53 5.08 12.78
CA ARG A 128 -0.63 5.98 12.86
C ARG A 128 -1.86 5.45 12.15
N LYS A 129 -1.67 4.65 11.09
CA LYS A 129 -2.78 4.05 10.32
C LYS A 129 -2.71 2.53 10.39
N MET A 130 -3.21 1.99 11.50
CA MET A 130 -3.27 0.55 11.73
C MET A 130 -4.74 0.11 11.84
N TRP A 131 -5.33 -0.35 10.74
CA TRP A 131 -6.65 -0.97 10.78
C TRP A 131 -6.62 -2.19 11.72
N PRO A 132 -7.58 -2.34 12.65
CA PRO A 132 -7.56 -3.45 13.59
C PRO A 132 -8.01 -4.75 12.90
N GLU A 133 -7.50 -5.89 13.37
CA GLU A 133 -7.69 -7.21 12.71
C GLU A 133 -9.15 -7.65 12.67
N ASP A 134 -9.91 -7.32 13.70
CA ASP A 134 -11.35 -7.58 13.80
C ASP A 134 -12.20 -6.76 12.82
N ARG A 135 -11.61 -5.78 12.13
CA ARG A 135 -12.27 -4.94 11.11
C ARG A 135 -11.80 -5.19 9.69
N LEU A 136 -11.03 -6.25 9.46
CA LEU A 136 -10.62 -6.64 8.12
C LEU A 136 -11.75 -7.30 7.31
N LYS A 137 -12.88 -7.58 7.95
CA LYS A 137 -14.09 -8.08 7.28
C LYS A 137 -15.02 -6.94 6.88
N LEU A 138 -15.24 -6.81 5.58
CA LEU A 138 -16.16 -5.88 4.94
C LEU A 138 -17.54 -6.53 4.74
N HIS A 139 -18.59 -5.71 4.78
CA HIS A 139 -19.96 -6.16 4.53
C HIS A 139 -20.24 -6.46 3.05
N PHE A 140 -19.44 -5.90 2.16
CA PHE A 140 -19.57 -6.03 0.71
C PHE A 140 -18.18 -6.16 0.10
N THR A 141 -18.04 -7.06 -0.88
CA THR A 141 -16.83 -7.25 -1.66
C THR A 141 -17.16 -7.61 -3.11
N LEU A 142 -16.26 -7.30 -4.03
CA LEU A 142 -16.26 -7.82 -5.38
C LEU A 142 -15.03 -8.70 -5.59
N ASP A 143 -15.24 -9.81 -6.29
CA ASP A 143 -14.17 -10.75 -6.63
C ASP A 143 -13.23 -10.16 -7.68
N TYR A 144 -11.97 -10.60 -7.65
CA TYR A 144 -10.97 -10.22 -8.64
C TYR A 144 -11.40 -10.68 -10.04
N VAL A 145 -11.14 -9.84 -11.05
CA VAL A 145 -11.37 -10.18 -12.46
C VAL A 145 -10.04 -10.08 -13.19
N PRO A 146 -9.52 -11.19 -13.74
CA PRO A 146 -8.23 -11.18 -14.40
C PRO A 146 -8.23 -10.30 -15.67
N PRO A 147 -7.10 -9.66 -16.00
CA PRO A 147 -6.90 -9.04 -17.31
C PRO A 147 -7.23 -10.05 -18.43
N ALA A 148 -7.91 -9.55 -19.48
CA ALA A 148 -8.33 -10.37 -20.62
C ALA A 148 -7.18 -10.96 -21.44
#